data_AF-A0A7W6F1H1-F1
#
_entry.id   AF-A0A7W6F1H1-F1
#
_cell.length_a   1.000
_cell.length_b   1.000
_cell.length_c   1.000
_cell.angle_alpha   90.00
_cell.angle_beta   90.00
_cell.angle_gamma   90.00
#
_symmetry.space_group_name_H-M   'P 1'
#
loop_
_entity.id
_entity.type
_entity.pdbx_description
1 polymer ?
#
loop_
_entity_poly.entity_id
_entity_poly.type
_entity_poly.pdbx_seq_one_letter_code
_entity_poly.pdbx_strand_id
1 'polypeptide(L)'
;MSHPALPAPVRLLGPAGILPQAICVAFALLWPEQRILAGIAGGLYAASILSFLGGLWWIEALMRGDQRAVPYVIAVLPSLIAWAALLAPLTGLSGMAGSLLLLGIVILMSPIADKSIGRLASDMPGWWRLRWGLSIGLGGLTLLLGAILA
;
A
#
# COMPACT_ATOMS: atom_id res chain seq x y z
N MET A 1 24.38 19.80 4.05
CA MET A 1 23.99 19.42 5.43
C MET A 1 23.70 17.94 5.40
N SER A 2 24.36 17.12 6.22
CA SER A 2 24.03 15.69 6.32
C SER A 2 22.65 15.55 6.96
N HIS A 3 21.68 15.01 6.21
CA HIS A 3 20.37 14.70 6.78
C HIS A 3 20.55 13.69 7.93
N PRO A 4 19.96 13.93 9.11
CA PRO A 4 20.02 12.95 10.19
C PRO A 4 19.38 11.64 9.75
N ALA A 5 19.89 10.52 10.27
CA ALA A 5 19.30 9.21 10.02
C ALA A 5 17.81 9.19 10.44
N LEU A 6 17.01 8.31 9.81
CA LEU A 6 15.60 8.15 10.15
C LEU A 6 15.36 8.05 11.67
N PRO A 7 14.38 8.77 12.24
CA PRO A 7 14.07 8.70 13.66
C PRO A 7 13.76 7.26 14.11
N ALA A 8 14.18 6.90 15.33
CA ALA A 8 13.97 5.55 15.87
C ALA A 8 12.49 5.08 15.84
N PRO A 9 11.49 5.93 16.18
CA PRO A 9 10.09 5.52 16.09
C PRO A 9 9.67 5.09 14.68
N VAL A 10 10.15 5.79 13.64
CA VAL A 10 9.83 5.47 12.24
C VAL A 10 10.42 4.11 11.84
N ARG A 11 11.65 3.82 12.27
CA ARG A 11 12.32 2.55 11.94
C ARG A 11 11.69 1.36 12.66
N LEU A 12 11.26 1.55 13.90
CA LEU A 12 10.70 0.48 14.73
C LEU A 12 9.22 0.22 14.44
N LEU A 13 8.42 1.28 14.24
CA LEU A 13 6.98 1.16 14.04
C LEU A 13 6.60 1.00 12.57
N GLY A 14 7.41 1.47 11.62
CA GLY A 14 7.14 1.31 10.19
C GLY A 14 6.81 -0.14 9.80
N PRO A 15 7.65 -1.13 10.16
CA PRO A 15 7.39 -2.54 9.85
C PRO A 15 6.07 -3.11 10.40
N ALA A 16 5.47 -2.49 11.43
CA ALA A 16 4.17 -2.91 11.94
C ALA A 16 3.05 -2.80 10.88
N GLY A 17 3.25 -1.97 9.84
CA GLY A 17 2.34 -1.87 8.70
C GLY A 17 2.23 -3.13 7.84
N ILE A 18 3.08 -4.15 8.05
CA ILE A 18 3.03 -5.44 7.35
C ILE A 18 2.19 -6.45 8.14
N LEU A 19 2.11 -6.27 9.47
CA LEU A 19 1.60 -7.28 10.40
C LEU A 19 0.14 -7.69 10.12
N PRO A 20 -0.81 -6.77 9.88
CA PRO A 20 -2.20 -7.19 9.63
C PRO A 20 -2.34 -8.06 8.38
N GLN A 21 -1.57 -7.77 7.34
CA GLN A 21 -1.59 -8.58 6.12
C GLN A 21 -0.96 -9.96 6.34
N ALA A 22 0.14 -10.04 7.11
CA ALA A 22 0.75 -11.32 7.47
C ALA A 22 -0.21 -12.19 8.28
N ILE A 23 -0.96 -11.60 9.21
CA ILE A 23 -2.01 -12.27 9.97
C ILE A 23 -3.10 -12.81 9.02
N CYS A 24 -3.55 -12.01 8.06
CA CYS A 24 -4.56 -12.46 7.08
C CYS A 24 -4.07 -13.65 6.23
N VAL A 25 -2.80 -13.64 5.80
CA VAL A 25 -2.20 -14.78 5.08
C VAL A 25 -2.15 -16.02 5.97
N ALA A 26 -1.64 -15.90 7.20
CA ALA A 26 -1.59 -17.03 8.13
C ALA A 26 -2.99 -17.58 8.42
N PHE A 27 -3.97 -16.69 8.61
CA PHE A 27 -5.35 -17.05 8.87
C PHE A 27 -5.98 -17.82 7.68
N ALA A 28 -5.76 -17.37 6.45
CA ALA A 28 -6.23 -18.05 5.24
C ALA A 28 -5.63 -19.46 5.04
N LEU A 29 -4.41 -19.68 5.53
CA LEU A 29 -3.72 -20.97 5.49
C LEU A 29 -4.19 -21.92 6.59
N LEU A 30 -4.38 -21.40 7.80
CA LEU A 30 -4.78 -22.19 8.98
C LEU A 30 -6.28 -22.53 9.01
N TRP A 31 -7.12 -21.68 8.42
CA TRP A 31 -8.58 -21.84 8.36
C TRP A 31 -9.10 -21.70 6.92
N PRO A 32 -8.96 -22.74 6.08
CA PRO A 32 -9.35 -22.69 4.67
C PRO A 32 -10.81 -22.29 4.43
N GLU A 33 -11.71 -22.67 5.32
CA GLU A 33 -13.14 -22.32 5.27
C GLU A 33 -13.41 -20.83 5.49
N GLN A 34 -12.42 -20.08 6.01
CA GLN A 34 -12.50 -18.65 6.32
C GLN A 34 -11.65 -17.79 5.36
N ARG A 35 -11.15 -18.37 4.25
CA ARG A 35 -10.31 -17.66 3.26
C ARG A 35 -10.93 -16.39 2.72
N ILE A 36 -12.25 -16.38 2.47
CA ILE A 36 -12.94 -15.18 1.99
C ILE A 36 -12.92 -14.06 3.03
N LEU A 37 -13.13 -14.38 4.31
CA LEU A 37 -13.03 -13.41 5.40
C LEU A 37 -11.61 -12.85 5.53
N ALA A 38 -10.61 -13.72 5.43
CA ALA A 38 -9.19 -13.33 5.40
C ALA A 38 -8.92 -12.37 4.22
N GLY A 39 -9.46 -12.70 3.05
CA GLY A 39 -9.38 -11.88 1.84
C GLY A 39 -9.98 -10.50 2.04
N ILE A 40 -11.21 -10.42 2.57
CA ILE A 40 -11.91 -9.16 2.88
C ILE A 40 -11.07 -8.31 3.85
N ALA A 41 -10.64 -8.89 4.97
CA ALA A 41 -9.86 -8.16 5.98
C ALA A 41 -8.52 -7.64 5.42
N GLY A 42 -7.79 -8.49 4.70
CA GLY A 42 -6.53 -8.11 4.06
C GLY A 42 -6.73 -7.07 2.95
N GLY A 43 -7.79 -7.22 2.15
CA GLY A 43 -8.15 -6.27 1.10
C GLY A 43 -8.48 -4.88 1.66
N LEU A 44 -9.29 -4.80 2.71
CA LEU A 44 -9.62 -3.56 3.40
C LEU A 44 -8.36 -2.87 3.96
N TYR A 45 -7.46 -3.63 4.56
CA TYR A 45 -6.21 -3.09 5.10
C TYR A 45 -5.28 -2.58 3.99
N ALA A 46 -5.04 -3.40 2.95
CA ALA A 46 -4.21 -3.01 1.81
C ALA A 46 -4.75 -1.76 1.10
N ALA A 47 -6.07 -1.70 0.88
CA ALA A 47 -6.76 -0.53 0.33
C ALA A 47 -6.58 0.72 1.19
N SER A 48 -6.67 0.58 2.53
CA SER A 48 -6.49 1.69 3.47
C SER A 48 -5.07 2.25 3.41
N ILE A 49 -4.04 1.38 3.39
CA ILE A 49 -2.65 1.81 3.26
C ILE A 49 -2.39 2.45 1.89
N LEU A 50 -2.92 1.87 0.81
CA LEU A 50 -2.77 2.46 -0.52
C LEU A 50 -3.39 3.86 -0.59
N SER A 51 -4.59 4.05 -0.04
CA SER A 51 -5.23 5.37 0.07
C SER A 51 -4.40 6.35 0.92
N PHE A 52 -3.82 5.88 2.02
CA PHE A 52 -2.93 6.69 2.86
C PHE A 52 -1.69 7.18 2.10
N LEU A 53 -1.06 6.33 1.27
CA LEU A 53 0.08 6.73 0.43
C LEU A 53 -0.30 7.85 -0.55
N GLY A 54 -1.49 7.78 -1.16
CA GLY A 54 -2.01 8.86 -1.99
C GLY A 54 -2.13 10.18 -1.22
N GLY A 55 -2.68 10.13 -0.01
CA GLY A 55 -2.75 11.30 0.88
C GLY A 55 -1.38 11.91 1.20
N LEU A 56 -0.35 11.08 1.39
CA LEU A 56 1.03 11.55 1.61
C LEU A 56 1.59 12.29 0.38
N TRP A 57 1.38 11.76 -0.83
CA TRP A 57 1.81 12.43 -2.06
C TRP A 57 1.09 13.76 -2.26
N TRP A 58 -0.19 13.83 -1.90
CA TRP A 58 -1.00 15.03 -2.01
C TRP A 58 -0.47 16.15 -1.11
N ILE A 59 -0.29 15.87 0.19
CA ILE A 59 0.21 16.87 1.14
C ILE A 59 1.65 17.28 0.82
N GLU A 60 2.45 16.37 0.31
CA GLU A 60 3.82 16.65 -0.08
C GLU A 60 3.92 17.57 -1.29
N ALA A 61 3.08 17.37 -2.32
CA ALA A 61 2.96 18.30 -3.44
C ALA A 61 2.51 19.68 -2.97
N LEU A 62 1.54 19.73 -2.04
CA LEU A 62 1.04 20.98 -1.45
C LEU A 62 2.14 21.71 -0.67
N MET A 63 2.90 21.02 0.19
CA MET A 63 3.97 21.61 1.00
C MET A 63 5.11 22.21 0.18
N ARG A 64 5.27 21.79 -1.08
CA ARG A 64 6.23 22.35 -2.04
C ARG A 64 5.69 23.53 -2.84
N GLY A 65 4.40 23.80 -2.71
CA GLY A 65 3.70 24.79 -3.53
C GLY A 65 3.60 24.39 -5.00
N ASP A 66 3.53 23.09 -5.33
CA ASP A 66 3.39 22.66 -6.73
C ASP A 66 2.05 23.17 -7.29
N GLN A 67 2.10 23.97 -8.36
CA GLN A 67 0.92 24.57 -9.00
C GLN A 67 0.32 23.69 -10.09
N ARG A 68 1.03 22.62 -10.50
CA ARG A 68 0.56 21.72 -11.56
C ARG A 68 -0.51 20.78 -10.99
N ALA A 69 -1.54 20.47 -11.78
CA ALA A 69 -2.57 19.52 -11.37
C ALA A 69 -2.06 18.07 -11.28
N VAL A 70 -1.05 17.72 -12.08
CA VAL A 70 -0.59 16.33 -12.29
C VAL A 70 -0.23 15.60 -10.98
N PRO A 71 0.58 16.15 -10.05
CA PRO A 71 0.90 15.48 -8.80
C PRO A 71 -0.33 15.17 -7.93
N TYR A 72 -1.29 16.09 -7.89
CA TYR A 72 -2.54 15.92 -7.14
C TYR A 72 -3.44 14.85 -7.78
N VAL A 73 -3.51 14.80 -9.12
CA VAL A 73 -4.24 13.74 -9.83
C VAL A 73 -3.62 12.37 -9.50
N ILE A 74 -2.30 12.25 -9.61
CA ILE A 74 -1.60 10.99 -9.27
C ILE A 74 -1.84 10.61 -7.80
N ALA A 75 -1.86 11.59 -6.90
CA ALA A 75 -2.12 11.37 -5.47
C ALA A 75 -3.54 10.87 -5.16
N VAL A 76 -4.53 11.15 -6.02
CA VAL A 76 -5.92 10.68 -5.86
C VAL A 76 -6.10 9.25 -6.40
N LEU A 77 -5.31 8.83 -7.41
CA LEU A 77 -5.43 7.51 -8.03
C LEU A 77 -5.39 6.34 -7.03
N PRO A 78 -4.50 6.30 -6.01
CA PRO A 78 -4.48 5.22 -5.02
C PRO A 78 -5.84 4.99 -4.34
N SER A 79 -6.53 6.04 -3.91
CA SER A 79 -7.84 5.93 -3.26
C SER A 79 -8.92 5.44 -4.22
N LEU A 80 -8.93 5.93 -5.46
CA LEU A 80 -9.89 5.50 -6.48
C LEU A 80 -9.67 4.05 -6.92
N ILE A 81 -8.41 3.64 -7.10
CA ILE A 81 -8.03 2.27 -7.41
C ILE A 81 -8.43 1.34 -6.25
N ALA A 82 -8.13 1.74 -5.00
CA ALA A 82 -8.49 0.98 -3.81
C ALA A 82 -10.01 0.79 -3.70
N TRP A 83 -10.77 1.86 -3.90
CA TRP A 83 -12.23 1.82 -3.90
C TRP A 83 -12.80 0.94 -5.01
N ALA A 84 -12.31 1.10 -6.25
CA ALA A 84 -12.74 0.28 -7.38
C ALA A 84 -12.41 -1.21 -7.18
N ALA A 85 -11.23 -1.53 -6.64
CA ALA A 85 -10.84 -2.89 -6.33
C ALA A 85 -11.76 -3.53 -5.29
N LEU A 86 -12.16 -2.80 -4.23
CA LEU A 86 -13.09 -3.33 -3.22
C LEU A 86 -14.54 -3.40 -3.70
N LEU A 87 -14.93 -2.58 -4.68
CA LEU A 87 -16.26 -2.62 -5.28
C LEU A 87 -16.43 -3.77 -6.29
N ALA A 88 -15.36 -4.17 -6.97
CA ALA A 88 -15.37 -5.22 -7.98
C ALA A 88 -16.00 -6.56 -7.51
N PRO A 89 -15.67 -7.12 -6.33
CA PRO A 89 -16.30 -8.36 -5.85
C PRO A 89 -17.76 -8.17 -5.44
N LEU A 90 -18.16 -6.96 -5.01
CA LEU A 90 -19.54 -6.67 -4.63
C LEU A 90 -20.46 -6.56 -5.85
N THR A 91 -19.91 -6.17 -6.99
CA THR A 91 -20.64 -6.01 -8.26
C THR A 91 -20.52 -7.23 -9.17
N GLY A 92 -19.73 -8.24 -8.78
CA GLY A 92 -19.45 -9.43 -9.59
C GLY A 92 -18.50 -9.19 -10.76
N LEU A 93 -17.86 -8.02 -10.85
CA LEU A 93 -16.90 -7.68 -11.90
C LEU A 93 -15.62 -8.52 -11.83
N SER A 94 -15.16 -8.85 -10.62
CA SER A 94 -14.03 -9.75 -10.38
C SER A 94 -14.18 -10.43 -9.02
N GLY A 95 -13.46 -11.55 -8.80
CA GLY A 95 -13.41 -12.17 -7.48
C GLY A 95 -12.55 -11.39 -6.49
N MET A 96 -12.64 -11.75 -5.20
CA MET A 96 -11.77 -11.16 -4.17
C MET A 96 -10.29 -11.39 -4.47
N ALA A 97 -9.94 -12.54 -5.04
CA ALA A 97 -8.58 -12.84 -5.50
C ALA A 97 -8.05 -11.78 -6.49
N GLY A 98 -8.83 -11.45 -7.53
CA GLY A 98 -8.46 -10.45 -8.53
C GLY A 98 -8.26 -9.06 -7.92
N SER A 99 -9.08 -8.71 -6.93
CA SER A 99 -8.98 -7.44 -6.20
C SER A 99 -7.68 -7.36 -5.39
N LEU A 100 -7.31 -8.44 -4.71
CA LEU A 100 -6.06 -8.54 -3.94
C LEU A 100 -4.83 -8.52 -4.87
N LEU A 101 -4.89 -9.18 -6.02
CA LEU A 101 -3.82 -9.15 -7.01
C LEU A 101 -3.59 -7.71 -7.52
N LEU A 102 -4.66 -6.99 -7.87
CA LEU A 102 -4.58 -5.60 -8.30
C LEU A 102 -3.99 -4.71 -7.20
N LEU A 103 -4.51 -4.79 -5.98
CA LEU A 103 -4.02 -4.00 -4.84
C LEU A 103 -2.54 -4.29 -4.56
N GLY A 104 -2.13 -5.55 -4.56
CA GLY A 104 -0.75 -5.96 -4.33
C GLY A 104 0.21 -5.41 -5.39
N ILE A 105 -0.16 -5.49 -6.68
CA ILE A 105 0.64 -4.92 -7.79
C ILE A 105 0.80 -3.40 -7.60
N VAL A 106 -0.29 -2.69 -7.33
CA VAL A 106 -0.26 -1.23 -7.21
C VAL A 106 0.56 -0.80 -6.00
N ILE A 107 0.47 -1.51 -4.87
CA ILE A 107 1.32 -1.27 -3.69
C ILE A 107 2.80 -1.52 -4.01
N LEU A 108 3.14 -2.61 -4.71
CA LEU A 108 4.53 -2.88 -5.12
C LEU A 108 5.11 -1.80 -6.03
N MET A 109 4.29 -1.23 -6.90
CA MET A 109 4.69 -0.18 -7.84
C MET A 109 4.69 1.22 -7.22
N SER A 110 4.06 1.40 -6.05
CA SER A 110 3.93 2.70 -5.39
C SER A 110 5.26 3.44 -5.09
N PRO A 111 6.42 2.77 -4.82
CA PRO A 111 7.71 3.45 -4.71
C PRO A 111 8.16 4.21 -5.95
N ILE A 112 7.60 3.92 -7.13
CA ILE A 112 7.90 4.65 -8.36
C ILE A 112 7.26 6.04 -8.32
N ALA A 113 6.04 6.16 -7.77
CA ALA A 113 5.38 7.44 -7.56
C ALA A 113 6.08 8.28 -6.46
N ASP A 114 6.69 7.62 -5.46
CA ASP A 114 7.55 8.31 -4.50
C ASP A 114 8.74 9.00 -5.21
N LYS A 115 9.32 8.40 -6.26
CA LYS A 115 10.42 9.05 -7.00
C LYS A 115 9.96 10.29 -7.78
N SER A 116 8.74 10.29 -8.30
CA SER A 116 8.23 11.39 -9.13
C SER A 116 7.64 12.54 -8.29
N ILE A 117 7.01 12.23 -7.16
CA ILE A 117 6.31 13.21 -6.31
C ILE A 117 7.00 13.33 -4.94
N GLY A 118 7.31 12.20 -4.31
CA GLY A 118 7.76 12.07 -2.92
C GLY A 118 9.27 12.29 -2.67
N ARG A 119 9.75 13.54 -2.72
CA ARG A 119 11.17 13.92 -2.43
C ARG A 119 11.52 14.35 -0.97
N LEU A 120 10.56 14.75 -0.14
CA LEU A 120 10.79 15.35 1.18
C LEU A 120 11.33 14.30 2.14
N ALA A 121 10.76 13.10 2.08
CA ALA A 121 11.26 11.95 2.81
C ALA A 121 12.40 11.21 2.07
N SER A 122 12.48 11.31 0.73
CA SER A 122 13.45 10.54 -0.06
C SER A 122 14.90 10.89 0.21
N ASP A 123 15.14 12.11 0.69
CA ASP A 123 16.48 12.63 0.94
C ASP A 123 17.02 12.17 2.32
N MET A 124 16.19 11.52 3.14
CA MET A 124 16.60 10.98 4.44
C MET A 124 17.33 9.63 4.30
N PRO A 125 18.53 9.48 4.90
CA PRO A 125 19.27 8.22 4.89
C PRO A 125 18.44 7.06 5.46
N GLY A 126 18.31 5.99 4.68
CA GLY A 126 17.57 4.79 5.07
C GLY A 126 16.08 4.77 4.70
N TRP A 127 15.52 5.89 4.22
CA TRP A 127 14.12 5.96 3.77
C TRP A 127 13.81 4.90 2.72
N TRP A 128 14.60 4.84 1.66
CA TRP A 128 14.36 3.88 0.57
C TRP A 128 14.40 2.43 1.04
N ARG A 129 15.28 2.07 1.96
CA ARG A 129 15.32 0.71 2.51
C ARG A 129 14.04 0.37 3.26
N LEU A 130 13.56 1.29 4.09
CA LEU A 130 12.29 1.13 4.80
C LEU A 130 11.12 1.07 3.81
N ARG A 131 11.03 2.03 2.89
CA ARG A 131 9.93 2.15 1.93
C ARG A 131 9.81 0.94 1.01
N TRP A 132 10.93 0.43 0.50
CA TRP A 132 10.95 -0.82 -0.27
C TRP A 132 10.56 -2.02 0.59
N GLY A 133 11.08 -2.13 1.81
CA GLY A 133 10.71 -3.20 2.74
C GLY A 133 9.20 -3.25 3.01
N LEU A 134 8.58 -2.09 3.23
CA LEU A 134 7.13 -1.98 3.45
C LEU A 134 6.33 -2.33 2.19
N SER A 135 6.75 -1.85 1.02
CA SER A 135 6.03 -2.10 -0.24
C SER A 135 6.12 -3.57 -0.65
N ILE A 136 7.32 -4.15 -0.57
CA ILE A 136 7.56 -5.57 -0.87
C ILE A 136 6.83 -6.45 0.14
N GLY A 137 6.92 -6.13 1.43
CA GLY A 137 6.26 -6.88 2.49
C GLY A 137 4.74 -6.85 2.35
N LEU A 138 4.13 -5.66 2.38
CA LEU A 138 2.68 -5.53 2.28
C LEU A 138 2.16 -6.00 0.92
N GLY A 139 2.70 -5.45 -0.18
CA GLY A 139 2.26 -5.78 -1.53
C GLY A 139 2.45 -7.26 -1.87
N GLY A 140 3.60 -7.84 -1.50
CA GLY A 140 3.87 -9.26 -1.70
C GLY A 140 2.94 -10.18 -0.90
N LEU A 141 2.63 -9.84 0.36
CA LEU A 141 1.66 -10.61 1.15
C LEU A 141 0.22 -10.42 0.64
N THR A 142 -0.13 -9.26 0.10
CA THR A 142 -1.43 -9.06 -0.57
C THR A 142 -1.54 -9.90 -1.84
N LEU A 143 -0.47 -9.99 -2.64
CA LEU A 143 -0.42 -10.91 -3.79
C LEU A 143 -0.55 -12.37 -3.38
N LEU A 144 0.20 -12.78 -2.35
CA LEU A 144 0.15 -14.14 -1.84
C LEU A 144 -1.25 -14.50 -1.36
N LEU A 145 -1.92 -13.59 -0.63
CA LEU A 145 -3.30 -13.80 -0.21
C LEU A 145 -4.24 -13.93 -1.41
N GLY A 146 -4.08 -13.06 -2.42
CA GLY A 146 -4.82 -13.17 -3.68
C GLY A 146 -4.63 -14.53 -4.36
N ALA A 147 -3.40 -15.04 -4.41
CA ALA A 147 -3.07 -16.34 -4.98
C ALA A 147 -3.64 -17.52 -4.18
N ILE A 148 -3.76 -17.41 -2.85
CA ILE A 148 -4.41 -18.44 -2.00
C ILE A 148 -5.92 -18.52 -2.26
N LEU A 149 -6.52 -17.41 -2.70
CA LEU A 149 -7.96 -17.28 -2.96
C LEU A 149 -8.36 -17.56 -4.43
N ALA A 150 -7.38 -17.67 -5.33
CA ALA A 150 -7.58 -17.92 -6.76
C ALA A 150 -7.81 -19.42 -7.03
#